data_AF-A0AAD2BZ23-F1
#
_entry.id   AF-A0AAD2BZ23-F1
#
_cell.length_a   1.000
_cell.length_b   1.000
_cell.length_c   1.000
_cell.angle_alpha   90.00
_cell.angle_beta   90.00
_cell.angle_gamma   90.00
#
_symmetry.space_group_name_H-M   'P 1'
#
loop_
_entity.id
_entity.type
_entity.pdbx_description
1 polymer ?
#
loop_
_entity_poly.entity_id
_entity_poly.type
_entity_poly.pdbx_seq_one_letter_code
_entity_poly.pdbx_strand_id
1 'polypeptide(L)'
;MTRDTGKGDAAKPVRKTAALSSPVATEVVTPKRLGRPKTRLEEPRVVPTRCPSNMYTYMKMIAPLEWRSLTGMFQDMMTRFLTTEPWNHGLMWRKPRTALTYQEGVPGRTGWEQVNIQLPPDLADRVDRAAEASGVSKAAFCYTAMFWWIQYVYPPQAVRKIKN
;
A
#
# COMPACT_ATOMS: atom_id res chain seq x y z
N MET A 1 -69.78 6.57 21.13
CA MET A 1 -68.98 7.28 22.15
C MET A 1 -67.57 7.37 21.58
N THR A 2 -66.94 8.50 21.23
CA THR A 2 -67.21 9.93 21.49
C THR A 2 -66.29 10.72 20.54
N ARG A 3 -66.85 11.68 19.77
CA ARG A 3 -66.33 13.02 19.29
C ARG A 3 -64.90 13.10 18.68
N ASP A 4 -64.48 14.06 17.86
CA ASP A 4 -64.83 15.46 17.57
C ASP A 4 -64.02 15.81 16.28
N THR A 5 -64.59 16.19 15.13
CA THR A 5 -64.83 17.55 14.61
C THR A 5 -63.63 18.53 14.50
N GLY A 6 -63.47 19.07 13.28
CA GLY A 6 -62.89 20.38 12.99
C GLY A 6 -61.40 20.39 12.59
N LYS A 7 -60.88 21.30 11.77
CA LYS A 7 -61.40 22.52 11.16
C LYS A 7 -60.29 23.01 10.20
N GLY A 8 -60.61 23.24 8.93
CA GLY A 8 -59.74 23.97 8.01
C GLY A 8 -60.14 25.44 8.00
N ASP A 9 -59.16 26.35 7.96
CA ASP A 9 -59.40 27.75 7.62
C ASP A 9 -58.13 28.53 7.21
N ALA A 10 -58.35 29.42 6.23
CA ALA A 10 -57.74 30.75 6.00
C ALA A 10 -56.26 30.94 5.56
N ALA A 11 -56.11 31.09 4.23
CA ALA A 11 -55.62 32.26 3.46
C ALA A 11 -54.62 33.34 4.01
N LYS A 12 -53.71 33.73 3.07
CA LYS A 12 -53.23 35.11 2.67
C LYS A 12 -51.85 35.65 3.22
N PRO A 13 -51.20 36.69 2.62
CA PRO A 13 -50.31 36.60 1.43
C PRO A 13 -49.02 37.51 1.46
N VAL A 14 -48.26 37.55 0.33
CA VAL A 14 -47.31 38.61 -0.17
C VAL A 14 -46.05 39.00 0.63
N ARG A 15 -44.85 38.83 0.01
CA ARG A 15 -43.82 39.90 -0.18
C ARG A 15 -42.73 39.43 -1.16
N LYS A 16 -42.68 40.04 -2.34
CA LYS A 16 -41.71 41.06 -2.81
C LYS A 16 -40.27 40.55 -3.04
N THR A 17 -39.97 40.47 -4.32
CA THR A 17 -38.67 40.51 -4.99
C THR A 17 -37.69 41.52 -4.39
N ALA A 18 -36.47 41.08 -4.15
CA ALA A 18 -35.28 41.92 -4.15
C ALA A 18 -34.11 41.10 -4.72
N ALA A 19 -33.63 41.52 -5.88
CA ALA A 19 -32.45 40.97 -6.52
C ALA A 19 -31.21 41.35 -5.71
N LEU A 20 -30.37 40.36 -5.39
CA LEU A 20 -29.03 40.54 -4.84
C LEU A 20 -28.04 39.85 -5.78
N SER A 21 -27.16 40.68 -6.31
CA SER A 21 -26.07 40.38 -7.24
C SER A 21 -25.16 39.27 -6.73
N SER A 22 -24.94 38.24 -7.56
CA SER A 22 -23.88 37.27 -7.35
C SER A 22 -22.50 37.92 -7.58
N PRO A 23 -21.50 37.75 -6.69
CA PRO A 23 -20.12 38.10 -7.01
C PRO A 23 -19.53 37.04 -7.95
N VAL A 24 -18.85 37.51 -9.00
CA VAL A 24 -18.06 36.70 -9.93
C VAL A 24 -16.96 35.98 -9.15
N ALA A 25 -17.06 34.65 -9.07
CA ALA A 25 -15.99 33.81 -8.55
C ALA A 25 -14.86 33.77 -9.59
N THR A 26 -13.76 34.45 -9.32
CA THR A 26 -12.52 34.29 -10.07
C THR A 26 -11.97 32.89 -9.77
N GLU A 27 -12.19 31.94 -10.67
CA GLU A 27 -11.53 30.63 -10.60
C GLU A 27 -10.02 30.80 -10.72
N VAL A 28 -9.31 30.54 -9.63
CA VAL A 28 -7.85 30.39 -9.64
C VAL A 28 -7.54 29.06 -10.32
N VAL A 29 -7.22 29.11 -11.61
CA VAL A 29 -6.75 27.95 -12.38
C VAL A 29 -5.35 27.59 -11.91
N THR A 30 -5.27 26.62 -10.98
CA THR A 30 -3.99 26.07 -10.53
C THR A 30 -3.34 25.32 -11.70
N PRO A 31 -2.10 25.64 -12.11
CA PRO A 31 -1.46 25.00 -13.25
C PRO A 31 -1.25 23.50 -12.95
N LYS A 32 -1.86 22.67 -13.79
CA LYS A 32 -1.73 21.21 -13.76
C LYS A 32 -0.27 20.88 -14.06
N ARG A 33 0.48 20.42 -13.06
CA ARG A 33 1.88 20.00 -13.22
C ARG A 33 1.93 18.94 -14.32
N LEU A 34 2.48 19.30 -15.48
CA LEU A 34 2.78 18.38 -16.57
C LEU A 34 3.82 17.38 -16.05
N GLY A 35 3.32 16.23 -15.59
CA GLY A 35 4.16 15.12 -15.16
C GLY A 35 5.04 14.63 -16.31
N ARG A 36 6.21 14.12 -15.94
CA ARG A 36 7.18 13.47 -16.83
C ARG A 36 6.46 12.48 -17.77
N PRO A 37 6.80 12.43 -19.07
CA PRO A 37 6.19 11.50 -20.01
C PRO A 37 6.26 10.06 -19.50
N LYS A 38 5.09 9.38 -19.41
CA LYS A 38 4.99 7.96 -19.06
C LYS A 38 5.70 7.14 -20.15
N THR A 39 6.93 6.72 -19.90
CA THR A 39 7.76 5.93 -20.82
C THR A 39 7.75 4.42 -20.49
N ARG A 40 6.65 3.89 -19.94
CA ARG A 40 6.48 2.43 -19.78
C ARG A 40 5.05 2.05 -20.15
N LEU A 41 4.92 1.18 -21.14
CA LEU A 41 3.68 0.78 -21.81
C LEU A 41 2.67 0.02 -20.91
N GLU A 42 3.00 -0.25 -19.64
CA GLU A 42 2.08 -0.91 -18.71
C GLU A 42 2.15 -0.29 -17.30
N GLU A 43 0.98 -0.05 -16.71
CA GLU A 43 0.86 0.48 -15.36
C GLU A 43 1.20 -0.61 -14.33
N PRO A 44 2.18 -0.37 -13.43
CA PRO A 44 2.56 -1.37 -12.44
C PRO A 44 1.41 -1.64 -11.47
N ARG A 45 1.19 -2.92 -11.15
CA ARG A 45 0.21 -3.36 -10.15
C ARG A 45 0.81 -3.31 -8.76
N VAL A 46 0.00 -2.87 -7.81
CA VAL A 46 0.37 -2.81 -6.39
C VAL A 46 -0.01 -4.13 -5.71
N VAL A 47 0.98 -4.78 -5.12
CA VAL A 47 0.83 -5.98 -4.29
C VAL A 47 1.13 -5.61 -2.83
N PRO A 48 0.10 -5.46 -1.98
CA PRO A 48 0.30 -5.06 -0.59
C PRO A 48 0.81 -6.23 0.27
N THR A 49 1.76 -5.95 1.15
CA THR A 49 2.23 -6.85 2.21
C THR A 49 2.59 -6.06 3.47
N ARG A 50 3.01 -6.76 4.52
CA ARG A 50 3.56 -6.17 5.74
C ARG A 50 4.83 -6.90 6.15
N CYS A 51 5.81 -6.15 6.62
CA CYS A 51 7.05 -6.70 7.15
C CYS A 51 7.55 -5.87 8.35
N PRO A 52 8.48 -6.40 9.17
CA PRO A 52 9.16 -5.61 10.20
C PRO A 52 9.85 -4.36 9.63
N SER A 53 9.74 -3.24 10.35
CA SER A 53 10.30 -1.94 9.95
C SER A 53 11.80 -2.00 9.68
N ASN A 54 12.55 -2.71 10.52
CA ASN A 54 14.00 -2.86 10.36
C ASN A 54 14.38 -3.57 9.05
N MET A 55 13.61 -4.58 8.63
CA MET A 55 13.80 -5.27 7.35
C MET A 55 13.57 -4.31 6.17
N TYR A 56 12.49 -3.53 6.23
CA TYR A 56 12.18 -2.60 5.15
C TYR A 56 13.18 -1.43 5.08
N THR A 57 13.63 -0.93 6.23
CA THR A 57 14.71 0.06 6.29
C THR A 57 15.99 -0.49 5.69
N TYR A 58 16.38 -1.73 6.03
CA TYR A 58 17.55 -2.36 5.43
C TYR A 58 17.43 -2.47 3.90
N MET A 59 16.27 -2.91 3.41
CA MET A 59 15.98 -2.95 1.97
C MET A 59 16.09 -1.58 1.30
N LYS A 60 15.58 -0.51 1.93
CA LYS A 60 15.75 0.87 1.43
C LYS A 60 17.22 1.31 1.38
N MET A 61 18.06 0.84 2.30
CA MET A 61 19.49 1.17 2.31
C MET A 61 20.27 0.45 1.22
N ILE A 62 19.96 -0.83 0.96
CA ILE A 62 20.68 -1.60 -0.08
C ILE A 62 20.15 -1.35 -1.49
N ALA A 63 18.88 -0.96 -1.63
CA ALA A 63 18.26 -0.66 -2.92
C ALA A 63 19.09 0.29 -3.81
N PRO A 64 19.54 1.47 -3.35
CA PRO A 64 20.30 2.41 -4.18
C PRO A 64 21.72 1.96 -4.52
N LEU A 65 22.25 0.92 -3.86
CA LEU A 65 23.61 0.44 -4.11
C LEU A 65 23.71 -0.35 -5.42
N GLU A 66 22.70 -1.16 -5.72
CA GLU A 66 22.68 -2.07 -6.88
C GLU A 66 21.55 -1.75 -7.86
N TRP A 67 20.47 -1.11 -7.41
CA TRP A 67 19.30 -0.81 -8.23
C TRP A 67 19.06 0.70 -8.34
N ARG A 68 18.50 1.12 -9.47
CA ARG A 68 18.07 2.52 -9.68
C ARG A 68 16.94 2.95 -8.76
N SER A 69 16.20 2.00 -8.17
CA SER A 69 15.08 2.26 -7.27
C SER A 69 14.71 1.03 -6.44
N LEU A 70 14.03 1.27 -5.31
CA LEU A 70 13.43 0.22 -4.48
C LEU A 70 12.44 -0.65 -5.27
N THR A 71 11.67 -0.04 -6.19
CA THR A 71 10.80 -0.77 -7.11
C THR A 71 11.59 -1.72 -8.02
N GLY A 72 12.75 -1.28 -8.55
CA GLY A 72 13.63 -2.13 -9.35
C GLY A 72 14.14 -3.34 -8.57
N MET A 73 14.55 -3.12 -7.32
CA MET A 73 14.96 -4.20 -6.42
C MET A 73 13.81 -5.18 -6.15
N PHE A 74 12.58 -4.70 -5.94
CA PHE A 74 11.44 -5.60 -5.75
C PHE A 74 11.09 -6.44 -6.97
N GLN A 75 11.25 -5.89 -8.17
CA GLN A 75 11.04 -6.63 -9.42
C GLN A 75 12.08 -7.73 -9.58
N ASP A 76 13.36 -7.43 -9.33
CA ASP A 76 14.44 -8.42 -9.36
C ASP A 76 14.22 -9.50 -8.29
N MET A 77 13.93 -9.08 -7.05
CA MET A 77 13.62 -9.97 -5.94
C MET A 77 12.49 -10.94 -6.25
N MET A 78 11.34 -10.47 -6.76
CA MET A 78 10.25 -11.37 -7.13
C MET A 78 10.62 -12.30 -8.27
N THR A 79 11.33 -11.78 -9.28
CA THR A 79 11.76 -12.60 -10.41
C THR A 79 12.64 -13.75 -9.94
N ARG A 80 13.63 -13.46 -9.09
CA ARG A 80 14.51 -14.50 -8.55
C ARG A 80 13.79 -15.44 -7.61
N PHE A 81 12.96 -14.94 -6.69
CA PHE A 81 12.20 -15.78 -5.75
C PHE A 81 11.28 -16.77 -6.46
N LEU A 82 10.60 -16.34 -7.53
CA LEU A 82 9.76 -17.21 -8.36
C LEU A 82 10.56 -18.18 -9.24
N THR A 83 11.80 -17.85 -9.57
CA THR A 83 12.66 -18.71 -10.39
C THR A 83 13.38 -19.75 -9.56
N THR A 84 13.81 -19.39 -8.34
CA THR A 84 14.54 -20.28 -7.43
C THR A 84 13.62 -21.13 -6.56
N GLU A 85 12.35 -20.75 -6.42
CA GLU A 85 11.34 -21.44 -5.63
C GLU A 85 11.86 -21.92 -4.26
N PRO A 86 12.47 -21.04 -3.43
CA PRO A 86 13.22 -21.46 -2.24
C PRO A 86 12.36 -22.19 -1.20
N TRP A 87 11.03 -22.08 -1.28
CA TRP A 87 10.11 -22.87 -0.46
C TRP A 87 10.19 -24.38 -0.76
N ASN A 88 10.53 -24.76 -2.00
CA ASN A 88 10.81 -26.16 -2.37
C ASN A 88 12.16 -26.65 -1.81
N HIS A 89 12.99 -25.74 -1.28
CA HIS A 89 14.30 -26.01 -0.69
C HIS A 89 14.32 -25.81 0.83
N GLY A 90 13.15 -25.85 1.49
CA GLY A 90 13.03 -25.79 2.94
C GLY A 90 12.83 -24.39 3.53
N LEU A 91 12.67 -23.35 2.70
CA LEU A 91 12.28 -22.03 3.22
C LEU A 91 10.85 -22.07 3.75
N MET A 92 10.69 -21.83 5.05
CA MET A 92 9.38 -21.74 5.68
C MET A 92 8.66 -20.42 5.39
N TRP A 93 7.36 -20.51 5.10
CA TRP A 93 6.48 -19.36 4.94
C TRP A 93 6.41 -18.49 6.20
N ARG A 94 6.51 -17.17 6.02
CA ARG A 94 6.41 -16.16 7.07
C ARG A 94 4.99 -15.62 7.16
N LYS A 95 4.52 -15.39 8.39
CA LYS A 95 3.19 -14.83 8.67
C LYS A 95 3.29 -13.32 8.90
N PRO A 96 2.69 -12.47 8.04
CA PRO A 96 2.64 -11.04 8.29
C PRO A 96 1.82 -10.72 9.55
N ARG A 97 2.25 -9.75 10.35
CA ARG A 97 1.47 -9.24 11.49
C ARG A 97 0.85 -7.88 11.17
N THR A 98 -0.08 -7.44 12.00
CA THR A 98 -0.70 -6.12 11.90
C THR A 98 0.32 -5.02 12.21
N ALA A 99 0.29 -3.94 11.41
CA ALA A 99 1.15 -2.76 11.56
C ALA A 99 0.72 -1.82 12.71
N LEU A 100 -0.54 -1.94 13.14
CA LEU A 100 -1.17 -1.12 14.15
C LEU A 100 -1.73 -2.00 15.27
N THR A 101 -1.54 -1.55 16.49
CA THR A 101 -2.26 -2.03 17.67
C THR A 101 -3.00 -0.86 18.29
N TYR A 102 -4.23 -1.08 18.70
CA TYR A 102 -5.00 -0.10 19.48
C TYR A 102 -5.02 -0.58 20.93
N GLN A 103 -4.33 0.13 21.81
CA GLN A 103 -4.51 -0.02 23.26
C GLN A 103 -5.19 1.25 23.76
N GLU A 104 -6.34 1.09 24.42
CA GLU A 104 -7.07 2.19 25.06
C GLU A 104 -7.39 3.38 24.12
N GLY A 105 -7.67 3.10 22.84
CA GLY A 105 -7.97 4.13 21.85
C GLY A 105 -6.75 4.87 21.29
N VAL A 106 -5.54 4.58 21.77
CA VAL A 106 -4.29 5.15 21.27
C VAL A 106 -3.66 4.22 20.22
N PRO A 107 -3.36 4.70 19.00
CA PRO A 107 -2.67 3.91 18.00
C PRO A 107 -1.18 3.73 18.37
N GLY A 108 -0.80 2.50 18.69
CA GLY A 108 0.60 2.08 18.87
C GLY A 108 1.20 1.50 17.58
N ARG A 109 2.49 1.80 17.33
CA ARG A 109 3.25 1.18 16.23
C ARG A 109 3.79 -0.19 16.68
N THR A 110 3.48 -1.24 15.94
CA THR A 110 3.89 -2.62 16.29
C THR A 110 5.31 -2.98 15.84
N GLY A 111 6.03 -2.05 15.22
CA GLY A 111 7.30 -2.32 14.52
C GLY A 111 7.11 -3.04 13.19
N TRP A 112 5.89 -3.10 12.65
CA TRP A 112 5.57 -3.59 11.31
C TRP A 112 5.12 -2.45 10.42
N GLU A 113 5.52 -2.49 9.15
CA GLU A 113 5.17 -1.51 8.13
C GLU A 113 4.37 -2.16 7.00
N GLN A 114 3.39 -1.41 6.48
CA GLN A 114 2.73 -1.77 5.23
C GLN A 114 3.64 -1.40 4.06
N VAL A 115 3.85 -2.37 3.18
CA VAL A 115 4.68 -2.23 1.98
C VAL A 115 3.81 -2.52 0.77
N ASN A 116 3.74 -1.55 -0.14
CA ASN A 116 2.99 -1.65 -1.39
C ASN A 116 3.98 -1.94 -2.53
N ILE A 117 4.22 -3.22 -2.81
CA ILE A 117 5.20 -3.64 -3.83
C ILE A 117 4.63 -3.35 -5.22
N GLN A 118 5.38 -2.64 -6.06
CA GLN A 118 4.97 -2.33 -7.43
C GLN A 118 5.63 -3.30 -8.43
N LEU A 119 4.81 -4.13 -9.08
CA LEU A 119 5.26 -5.15 -10.03
C LEU A 119 4.65 -4.90 -11.42
N PRO A 120 5.34 -5.26 -12.52
CA PRO A 120 4.71 -5.39 -13.81
C PRO A 120 3.52 -6.36 -13.75
N PRO A 121 2.45 -6.16 -14.53
CA PRO A 121 1.26 -7.00 -14.53
C PRO A 121 1.58 -8.50 -14.60
N ASP A 122 2.41 -8.93 -15.57
CA ASP A 122 2.78 -10.34 -15.75
C ASP A 122 3.47 -10.93 -14.52
N LEU A 123 4.33 -10.14 -13.86
CA LEU A 123 5.03 -10.58 -12.66
C LEU A 123 4.08 -10.67 -11.47
N ALA A 124 3.13 -9.74 -11.35
CA ALA A 124 2.07 -9.82 -10.34
C ALA A 124 1.20 -11.08 -10.56
N ASP A 125 0.81 -11.39 -11.79
CA ASP A 125 0.01 -12.58 -12.11
C ASP A 125 0.76 -13.89 -11.83
N ARG A 126 2.09 -13.90 -11.97
CA ARG A 126 2.92 -15.03 -11.56
C ARG A 126 3.00 -15.17 -10.04
N VAL A 127 3.13 -14.06 -9.30
CA VAL A 127 3.07 -14.06 -7.83
C VAL A 127 1.73 -14.61 -7.35
N ASP A 128 0.64 -14.21 -7.98
CA ASP A 128 -0.71 -14.64 -7.61
C ASP A 128 -0.88 -16.15 -7.76
N ARG A 129 -0.51 -16.69 -8.92
CA ARG A 129 -0.55 -18.13 -9.20
C ARG A 129 0.36 -18.92 -8.26
N ALA A 130 1.57 -18.43 -8.00
CA ALA A 130 2.51 -19.12 -7.10
C ALA A 130 2.03 -19.13 -5.64
N ALA A 131 1.45 -18.04 -5.16
CA ALA A 131 0.88 -17.96 -3.82
C ALA A 131 -0.31 -18.92 -3.66
N GLU A 132 -1.19 -18.97 -4.65
CA GLU A 132 -2.33 -19.89 -4.68
C GLU A 132 -1.88 -21.35 -4.72
N ALA A 133 -0.96 -21.70 -5.63
CA ALA A 133 -0.41 -23.05 -5.73
C ALA A 133 0.31 -23.50 -4.44
N SER A 134 0.90 -22.56 -3.72
CA SER A 134 1.57 -22.82 -2.42
C SER A 134 0.61 -22.84 -1.23
N GLY A 135 -0.68 -22.56 -1.43
CA GLY A 135 -1.68 -22.52 -0.35
C GLY A 135 -1.45 -21.39 0.67
N VAL A 136 -0.81 -20.29 0.28
CA VAL A 136 -0.51 -19.15 1.16
C VAL A 136 -1.12 -17.86 0.65
N SER A 137 -1.39 -16.92 1.56
CA SER A 137 -1.84 -15.60 1.14
C SER A 137 -0.74 -14.85 0.38
N LYS A 138 -1.14 -14.04 -0.61
CA LYS A 138 -0.23 -13.18 -1.38
C LYS A 138 0.66 -12.30 -0.48
N ALA A 139 0.09 -11.76 0.59
CA ALA A 139 0.84 -10.98 1.56
C ALA A 139 1.92 -11.82 2.27
N ALA A 140 1.60 -13.05 2.69
CA ALA A 140 2.57 -13.97 3.30
C ALA A 140 3.66 -14.40 2.30
N PHE A 141 3.29 -14.65 1.05
CA PHE A 141 4.22 -14.94 -0.04
C PHE A 141 5.23 -13.80 -0.22
N CYS A 142 4.76 -12.57 -0.43
CA CYS A 142 5.62 -11.40 -0.59
C CYS A 142 6.48 -11.11 0.64
N TYR A 143 5.94 -11.26 1.85
CA TYR A 143 6.73 -11.08 3.07
C TYR A 143 7.84 -12.13 3.18
N THR A 144 7.52 -13.39 2.86
CA THR A 144 8.51 -14.49 2.85
C THR A 144 9.61 -14.22 1.84
N ALA A 145 9.27 -13.70 0.67
CA ALA A 145 10.24 -13.33 -0.34
C ALA A 145 11.15 -12.19 0.10
N MET A 146 10.61 -11.16 0.76
CA MET A 146 11.42 -10.09 1.37
C MET A 146 12.35 -10.64 2.45
N PHE A 147 11.86 -11.55 3.30
CA PHE A 147 12.69 -12.24 4.29
C PHE A 147 13.81 -13.02 3.63
N TRP A 148 13.50 -13.82 2.62
CA TRP A 148 14.49 -14.60 1.88
C TRP A 148 15.58 -13.73 1.27
N TRP A 149 15.18 -12.61 0.66
CA TRP A 149 16.09 -11.66 0.04
C TRP A 149 17.16 -11.17 1.02
N ILE A 150 16.73 -10.66 2.17
CA ILE A 150 17.65 -10.06 3.14
C ILE A 150 18.40 -11.09 3.98
N GLN A 151 17.98 -12.35 4.01
CA GLN A 151 18.66 -13.37 4.82
C GLN A 151 19.63 -14.21 4.02
N TYR A 152 19.35 -14.43 2.73
CA TYR A 152 20.12 -15.37 1.91
C TYR A 152 20.74 -14.74 0.68
N VAL A 153 20.13 -13.69 0.10
CA VAL A 153 20.65 -13.06 -1.13
C VAL A 153 21.54 -11.87 -0.79
N TYR A 154 21.07 -10.99 0.09
CA TYR A 154 21.79 -9.81 0.57
C TYR A 154 21.76 -9.79 2.10
N PRO A 155 22.47 -10.70 2.78
CA PRO A 155 22.56 -10.71 4.22
C PRO A 155 23.28 -9.45 4.73
N PRO A 156 22.81 -8.83 5.84
CA PRO A 156 23.61 -7.83 6.55
C PRO A 156 24.96 -8.43 6.90
N GLN A 157 26.04 -7.82 6.38
CA GLN A 157 27.40 -8.16 6.77
C GLN A 157 27.50 -7.88 8.27
N ALA A 158 27.53 -8.92 9.10
CA ALA A 158 27.68 -8.75 10.53
C ALA A 158 28.96 -7.96 10.77
N VAL A 159 28.86 -6.82 11.47
CA VAL A 159 30.03 -6.11 11.97
C VAL A 159 30.79 -7.12 12.81
N ARG A 160 31.90 -7.65 12.28
CA ARG A 160 32.83 -8.45 13.09
C ARG A 160 33.24 -7.53 14.23
N LYS A 161 32.78 -7.81 15.44
CA LYS A 161 33.33 -7.19 16.64
C LYS A 161 34.82 -7.52 16.61
N ILE A 162 35.64 -6.52 16.28
CA ILE A 162 37.08 -6.60 16.49
C ILE A 162 37.22 -6.83 18.00
N LYS A 163 37.60 -8.05 18.37
CA LYS A 163 38.04 -8.32 19.73
C LYS A 163 39.33 -7.55 19.90
N ASN A 164 39.28 -6.44 20.65
CA ASN A 164 40.48 -5.88 21.27
C ASN A 164 40.93 -6.80 22.40
#